data_AF-A0A2L2YP48-F1
#
_entry.id   AF-A0A2L2YP48-F1
#
_cell.length_a   1.000
_cell.length_b   1.000
_cell.length_c   1.000
_cell.angle_alpha   90.00
_cell.angle_beta   90.00
_cell.angle_gamma   90.00
#
_symmetry.space_group_name_H-M   'P 1'
#
loop_
_entity.id
_entity.type
_entity.pdbx_description
1 polymer ?
#
loop_
_entity_poly.entity_id
_entity_poly.type
_entity_poly.pdbx_seq_one_letter_code
_entity_poly.pdbx_strand_id
1 'polypeptide(L)'
;RRFVIQDWVNDTDLSFRCYMMVLGTPWRSGIKHKMFGDSGCEKSPPSVSHGYYNLTEERSCWNFPAEGARAEYHCDDDYRFLGSSLYVCNEGQWTPEGVIVDGDYDKPACVDINDGRIITGVNSLLLTLALNFVAWILFP
;
A
#
# COMPACT_ATOMS: atom_id res chain seq x y z
N ARG A 1 31.58 19.33 -18.42
CA ARG A 1 30.92 18.44 -19.40
C ARG A 1 29.55 19.02 -19.70
N ARG A 2 29.12 19.06 -20.96
CA ARG A 2 27.78 19.49 -21.38
C ARG A 2 26.94 18.23 -21.54
N PHE A 3 25.81 18.16 -20.86
CA PHE A 3 24.86 17.06 -20.97
C PHE A 3 23.65 17.56 -21.75
N VAL A 4 23.18 16.79 -22.74
CA VAL A 4 22.09 17.17 -23.63
C VAL A 4 20.88 16.29 -23.34
N ILE A 5 19.71 16.90 -23.23
CA ILE A 5 18.45 16.23 -22.85
C ILE A 5 18.07 15.08 -23.79
N GLN A 6 18.49 15.14 -25.05
CA GLN A 6 18.17 14.14 -26.08
C GLN A 6 18.68 12.74 -25.76
N ASP A 7 19.75 12.63 -24.97
CA ASP A 7 20.33 11.32 -24.60
C ASP A 7 19.53 10.62 -23.48
N TRP A 8 18.62 11.33 -22.80
CA TRP A 8 17.96 10.90 -21.56
C TRP A 8 16.44 10.99 -21.66
N VAL A 9 15.88 11.06 -22.87
CA VAL A 9 14.43 11.19 -23.11
C VAL A 9 13.65 10.01 -22.52
N ASN A 10 14.30 8.85 -22.41
CA ASN A 10 13.69 7.63 -21.86
C ASN A 10 13.90 7.49 -20.33
N ASP A 11 14.67 8.37 -19.70
CA ASP A 11 14.93 8.34 -18.27
C ASP A 11 13.88 9.16 -17.51
N THR A 12 13.30 8.55 -16.48
CA THR A 12 12.20 9.15 -15.71
C THR A 12 12.63 9.65 -14.31
N ASP A 13 13.76 9.18 -13.76
CA ASP A 13 14.34 9.62 -12.46
C ASP A 13 15.64 10.40 -12.65
N LEU A 14 15.57 11.52 -13.37
CA LEU A 14 16.73 12.40 -13.56
C LEU A 14 16.85 13.40 -12.40
N SER A 15 17.99 13.37 -11.69
CA SER A 15 18.25 14.24 -10.54
C SER A 15 19.66 14.78 -10.49
N PHE A 16 19.80 16.04 -10.09
CA PHE A 16 21.07 16.62 -9.70
C PHE A 16 21.34 16.33 -8.23
N ARG A 17 22.53 15.80 -7.95
CA ARG A 17 23.00 15.58 -6.59
C ARG A 17 24.22 16.45 -6.35
N CYS A 18 24.15 17.32 -5.35
CA CYS A 18 25.27 18.14 -4.92
C CYS A 18 25.71 17.69 -3.53
N TYR A 19 27.02 17.57 -3.30
CA TYR A 19 27.57 17.15 -2.01
C TYR A 19 28.66 18.12 -1.57
N MET A 20 28.59 18.56 -0.32
CA MET A 20 29.70 19.13 0.43
C MET A 20 30.48 17.99 1.10
N MET A 21 31.80 18.12 1.09
CA MET A 21 32.70 17.16 1.72
C MET A 21 33.85 17.88 2.41
N VAL A 22 34.35 17.31 3.51
CA VAL A 22 35.52 17.82 4.22
C VAL A 22 36.71 16.95 3.83
N LEU A 23 37.69 17.56 3.18
CA LEU A 23 38.88 16.87 2.68
C LEU A 23 39.62 16.18 3.83
N GLY A 24 40.07 14.94 3.60
CA GLY A 24 40.75 14.12 4.60
C GLY A 24 39.81 13.40 5.59
N THR A 25 38.50 13.52 5.42
CA THR A 25 37.50 12.80 6.23
C THR A 25 36.54 12.01 5.33
N PRO A 26 35.84 10.98 5.85
CA PRO A 26 34.76 10.32 5.13
C PRO A 26 33.45 11.12 5.11
N TRP A 27 33.43 12.31 5.73
CA TRP A 27 32.20 13.08 5.88
C TRP A 27 31.72 13.67 4.56
N ARG A 28 30.42 13.50 4.29
CA ARG A 28 29.71 14.12 3.17
C ARG A 28 28.28 14.48 3.57
N SER A 29 27.83 15.64 3.14
CA SER A 29 26.43 16.06 3.24
C SER A 29 25.99 16.62 1.89
N GLY A 30 24.71 16.49 1.51
CA GLY A 30 24.29 16.95 0.20
C GLY A 30 22.80 17.06 -0.01
N ILE A 31 22.43 17.57 -1.18
CA ILE A 31 21.06 17.77 -1.64
C ILE A 31 20.81 16.98 -2.92
N LYS A 32 19.60 16.45 -3.08
CA LYS A 32 19.08 15.88 -4.33
C LYS A 32 17.99 16.81 -4.85
N HIS A 33 18.12 17.29 -6.07
CA HIS A 33 17.11 18.06 -6.78
C HIS A 33 16.64 17.27 -7.99
N LYS A 34 15.35 16.90 -8.06
CA LYS A 34 14.78 16.26 -9.25
C LYS A 34 14.66 17.32 -10.35
N MET A 35 15.11 16.98 -11.56
CA MET A 35 15.06 17.94 -12.69
C MET A 35 13.66 18.11 -13.26
N PHE A 36 12.84 17.07 -13.11
CA PHE A 36 11.45 17.01 -13.53
C PHE A 36 10.59 16.62 -12.32
N GLY A 37 9.26 16.72 -12.46
CA GLY A 37 8.34 16.14 -11.49
C GLY A 37 8.53 14.62 -11.36
N ASP A 38 7.83 14.02 -10.40
CA ASP A 38 7.91 12.58 -10.20
C ASP A 38 7.47 11.81 -11.45
N SER A 39 8.14 10.69 -11.71
CA SER A 39 7.78 9.81 -12.83
C SER A 39 6.35 9.28 -12.71
N GLY A 40 5.80 9.28 -11.50
CA GLY A 40 4.59 8.58 -11.16
C GLY A 40 4.85 7.10 -10.87
N CYS A 41 3.76 6.38 -10.63
CA CYS A 41 3.78 4.94 -10.32
C CYS A 41 3.60 4.08 -11.57
N GLU A 42 3.61 2.76 -11.38
CA GLU A 42 3.19 1.83 -12.43
C GLU A 42 1.78 2.17 -12.95
N LYS A 43 1.58 2.01 -14.27
CA LYS A 43 0.34 2.42 -14.97
C LYS A 43 -0.92 1.80 -14.38
N SER A 44 -0.82 0.56 -13.91
CA SER A 44 -1.90 -0.13 -13.22
C SER A 44 -1.52 -0.27 -11.74
N PRO A 45 -2.44 0.01 -10.81
CA PRO A 45 -2.28 -0.37 -9.42
C PRO A 45 -2.38 -1.91 -9.27
N PRO A 46 -2.07 -2.45 -8.07
CA PRO A 46 -2.14 -3.89 -7.80
C PRO A 46 -3.47 -4.53 -8.22
N SER A 47 -3.43 -5.67 -8.89
CA SER A 47 -4.67 -6.35 -9.30
C SER A 47 -5.44 -6.89 -8.09
N VAL A 48 -6.76 -6.74 -8.10
CA VAL A 48 -7.69 -7.33 -7.11
C VAL A 48 -8.51 -8.45 -7.76
N SER A 49 -8.77 -9.53 -7.03
CA SER A 49 -9.71 -10.59 -7.44
C SER A 49 -11.09 -10.32 -6.86
N HIS A 50 -12.17 -10.66 -7.58
CA HIS A 50 -13.55 -10.45 -7.13
C HIS A 50 -13.84 -8.99 -6.77
N GLY A 51 -13.37 -8.10 -7.64
CA GLY A 51 -13.49 -6.66 -7.47
C GLY A 51 -12.91 -5.89 -8.64
N TYR A 52 -13.00 -4.56 -8.54
CA TYR A 52 -12.49 -3.60 -9.50
C TYR A 52 -11.92 -2.37 -8.78
N TYR A 53 -11.29 -1.46 -9.51
CA TYR A 53 -10.77 -0.22 -8.96
C TYR A 53 -11.08 0.98 -9.85
N ASN A 54 -11.24 2.14 -9.21
CA ASN A 54 -11.33 3.45 -9.85
C ASN A 54 -10.02 4.21 -9.62
N LEU A 55 -9.43 4.72 -10.70
CA LEU A 55 -8.15 5.42 -10.67
C LEU A 55 -8.35 6.93 -10.89
N THR A 56 -7.61 7.75 -10.15
CA THR A 56 -7.57 9.20 -10.38
C THR A 56 -6.96 9.50 -11.75
N GLU A 57 -7.53 10.49 -12.47
CA GLU A 57 -7.10 10.81 -13.84
C GLU A 57 -5.78 11.58 -13.92
N GLU A 58 -5.25 12.10 -12.81
CA GLU A 58 -4.03 12.89 -12.77
C GLU A 58 -2.79 12.11 -13.24
N ARG A 59 -2.08 12.66 -14.24
CA ARG A 59 -0.92 12.03 -14.88
C ARG A 59 0.36 12.84 -14.70
N SER A 60 1.48 12.13 -14.59
CA SER A 60 2.82 12.67 -14.68
C SER A 60 3.17 13.07 -16.13
N CYS A 61 4.32 13.73 -16.30
CA CYS A 61 4.86 14.08 -17.61
C CYS A 61 5.09 12.85 -18.53
N TRP A 62 5.16 11.64 -17.95
CA TRP A 62 5.35 10.38 -18.67
C TRP A 62 4.04 9.60 -18.89
N ASN A 63 2.90 10.25 -18.66
CA ASN A 63 1.57 9.65 -18.80
C ASN A 63 1.33 8.47 -17.85
N PHE A 64 2.05 8.45 -16.72
CA PHE A 64 1.83 7.51 -15.61
C PHE A 64 0.97 8.18 -14.54
N PRO A 65 0.32 7.43 -13.64
CA PRO A 65 -0.39 7.99 -12.49
C PRO A 65 0.55 8.89 -11.68
N ALA A 66 0.16 10.15 -11.48
CA ALA A 66 1.01 11.13 -10.80
C ALA A 66 1.28 10.75 -9.34
N GLU A 67 2.32 11.34 -8.74
CA GLU A 67 2.51 11.27 -7.30
C GLU A 67 1.27 11.79 -6.57
N GLY A 68 0.78 11.04 -5.58
CA GLY A 68 -0.48 11.31 -4.89
C GLY A 68 -1.74 10.79 -5.60
N ALA A 69 -1.63 10.24 -6.82
CA ALA A 69 -2.77 9.61 -7.49
C ALA A 69 -3.36 8.48 -6.64
N ARG A 70 -4.68 8.33 -6.67
CA ARG A 70 -5.41 7.36 -5.84
C ARG A 70 -6.08 6.27 -6.66
N ALA A 71 -6.02 5.05 -6.16
CA ALA A 71 -6.78 3.90 -6.61
C ALA A 71 -7.73 3.44 -5.50
N GLU A 72 -9.03 3.61 -5.73
CA GLU A 72 -10.08 3.18 -4.81
C GLU A 72 -10.65 1.84 -5.30
N TYR A 73 -10.56 0.82 -4.45
CA TYR A 73 -10.99 -0.52 -4.75
C TYR A 73 -12.41 -0.77 -4.28
N HIS A 74 -13.15 -1.56 -5.06
CA HIS A 74 -14.49 -2.05 -4.79
C HIS A 74 -14.52 -3.57 -4.96
N CYS A 75 -15.18 -4.28 -4.03
CA CYS A 75 -15.40 -5.71 -4.16
C CYS A 75 -16.73 -5.96 -4.88
N ASP A 76 -16.82 -7.13 -5.53
CA ASP A 76 -18.08 -7.64 -6.06
C ASP A 76 -19.06 -7.98 -4.91
N ASP A 77 -20.33 -8.19 -5.25
CA ASP A 77 -21.35 -8.61 -4.28
C ASP A 77 -20.92 -9.92 -3.57
N ASP A 78 -21.25 -10.04 -2.29
CA ASP A 78 -20.86 -11.15 -1.38
C ASP A 78 -19.37 -11.21 -0.99
N TYR A 79 -18.56 -10.23 -1.41
CA TYR A 79 -17.17 -10.06 -0.98
C TYR A 79 -16.96 -8.81 -0.13
N ARG A 80 -15.99 -8.86 0.80
CA ARG A 80 -15.58 -7.72 1.63
C ARG A 80 -14.07 -7.50 1.58
N PHE A 81 -13.65 -6.25 1.72
CA PHE A 81 -12.22 -5.93 1.83
C PHE A 81 -11.61 -6.45 3.12
N LEU A 82 -10.37 -6.94 2.99
CA LEU A 82 -9.44 -7.05 4.09
C LEU A 82 -8.28 -6.07 3.86
N GLY A 83 -7.94 -5.30 4.90
CA GLY A 83 -6.95 -4.23 4.81
C GLY A 83 -7.52 -2.93 4.23
N SER A 84 -6.70 -2.21 3.46
CA SER A 84 -7.08 -0.92 2.88
C SER A 84 -7.78 -1.10 1.52
N SER A 85 -8.90 -0.40 1.33
CA SER A 85 -9.55 -0.24 0.02
C SER A 85 -8.97 0.93 -0.79
N LEU A 86 -8.07 1.72 -0.20
CA LEU A 86 -7.48 2.90 -0.84
C LEU A 86 -5.97 2.74 -0.97
N TYR A 87 -5.46 2.92 -2.18
CA TYR A 87 -4.03 2.94 -2.47
C TYR A 87 -3.63 4.28 -3.08
N VAL A 88 -2.46 4.76 -2.70
CA VAL A 88 -1.89 6.04 -3.15
C VAL A 88 -0.56 5.77 -3.83
N CYS A 89 -0.33 6.46 -4.93
CA CYS A 89 0.97 6.53 -5.57
C CYS A 89 1.92 7.38 -4.70
N ASN A 90 2.89 6.74 -4.07
CA ASN A 90 3.86 7.37 -3.19
C ASN A 90 5.27 6.87 -3.52
N GLU A 91 6.20 7.78 -3.77
CA GLU A 91 7.58 7.52 -4.16
C GLU A 91 7.72 6.54 -5.34
N GLY A 92 6.77 6.58 -6.28
CA GLY A 92 6.74 5.70 -7.46
C GLY A 92 6.20 4.29 -7.19
N GLN A 93 5.66 4.01 -6.00
CA GLN A 93 5.00 2.75 -5.66
C GLN A 93 3.57 2.96 -5.18
N TRP A 94 2.71 1.97 -5.44
CA TRP A 94 1.36 1.95 -4.90
C TRP A 94 1.38 1.47 -3.45
N THR A 95 0.99 2.34 -2.53
CA THR A 95 0.99 2.06 -1.08
C THR A 95 -0.41 2.18 -0.48
N PRO A 96 -0.81 1.31 0.45
CA PRO A 96 -2.13 1.39 1.08
C PRO A 96 -2.25 2.63 2.00
N GLU A 97 -3.36 3.36 1.89
CA GLU A 97 -3.71 4.51 2.74
C GLU A 97 -4.84 4.09 3.71
N GLY A 98 -4.54 3.86 4.99
CA GLY A 98 -5.57 3.55 6.01
C GLY A 98 -5.17 2.48 7.03
N VAL A 99 -6.18 1.85 7.65
CA VAL A 99 -5.99 0.84 8.71
C VAL A 99 -5.50 -0.47 8.09
N ILE A 100 -4.22 -0.77 8.30
CA ILE A 100 -3.65 -2.08 8.02
C ILE A 100 -4.10 -3.00 9.16
N VAL A 101 -5.01 -3.92 8.88
CA VAL A 101 -5.37 -4.98 9.83
C VAL A 101 -4.22 -5.99 9.84
N ASP A 102 -3.81 -6.43 11.03
CA ASP A 102 -2.64 -7.30 11.20
C ASP A 102 -2.85 -8.65 10.48
N GLY A 103 -1.98 -8.94 9.51
CA GLY A 103 -2.03 -10.12 8.66
C GLY A 103 -1.92 -9.80 7.16
N ASP A 104 -0.70 -9.79 6.63
CA ASP A 104 -0.34 -10.14 5.24
C ASP A 104 -1.18 -9.53 4.08
N TYR A 105 -1.48 -8.23 4.11
CA TYR A 105 -2.06 -7.53 2.94
C TYR A 105 -1.04 -6.60 2.29
N ASP A 106 -0.03 -7.19 1.64
CA ASP A 106 0.81 -6.48 0.66
C ASP A 106 -0.01 -6.01 -0.56
N LYS A 107 -1.21 -6.58 -0.75
CA LYS A 107 -2.10 -6.35 -1.91
C LYS A 107 -3.56 -6.27 -1.48
N PRO A 108 -4.40 -5.55 -2.25
CA PRO A 108 -5.83 -5.45 -2.00
C PRO A 108 -6.49 -6.83 -2.18
N ALA A 109 -7.28 -7.25 -1.19
CA ALA A 109 -7.95 -8.54 -1.19
C ALA A 109 -9.44 -8.40 -0.86
N CYS A 110 -10.26 -8.97 -1.72
CA CYS A 110 -11.68 -9.19 -1.49
C CYS A 110 -11.88 -10.66 -1.05
N VAL A 111 -12.46 -10.87 0.13
CA VAL A 111 -12.76 -12.20 0.67
C VAL A 111 -14.25 -12.44 0.72
N ASP A 112 -14.65 -13.68 0.47
CA ASP A 112 -16.04 -14.12 0.57
C ASP A 112 -16.53 -13.98 2.01
N ILE A 113 -17.68 -13.35 2.20
CA ILE A 113 -18.30 -13.14 3.52
C ILE A 113 -18.75 -14.48 4.14
N ASN A 114 -19.03 -15.48 3.32
CA ASN A 114 -19.43 -16.82 3.74
C ASN A 114 -18.23 -17.74 4.01
N ASP A 115 -17.01 -17.30 3.71
CA ASP A 115 -15.81 -18.05 4.10
C ASP A 115 -15.72 -18.05 5.62
N GLY A 116 -15.71 -19.24 6.23
CA GLY A 116 -15.76 -19.46 7.68
C GLY A 116 -14.58 -18.89 8.49
N ARG A 117 -13.73 -18.07 7.87
CA ARG A 117 -12.62 -17.30 8.43
C ARG A 117 -13.04 -15.93 8.98
N ILE A 118 -14.33 -15.67 9.19
CA ILE A 118 -14.72 -14.60 10.11
C ILE A 118 -14.32 -15.04 11.51
N ILE A 119 -13.25 -14.43 12.05
CA ILE A 119 -12.89 -14.46 13.46
C ILE A 119 -14.09 -13.94 14.27
N THR A 120 -15.04 -14.82 14.55
CA THR A 120 -15.99 -14.62 15.63
C THR A 120 -15.15 -14.61 16.89
N GLY A 121 -14.94 -13.42 17.47
CA GLY A 121 -14.40 -13.30 18.82
C GLY A 121 -15.28 -14.15 19.74
N VAL A 122 -14.78 -15.32 20.13
CA VAL A 122 -15.48 -16.20 21.05
C VAL A 122 -15.56 -15.43 22.35
N ASN A 123 -16.75 -14.92 22.67
CA ASN A 123 -16.95 -14.08 23.82
C ASN A 123 -16.62 -14.91 25.07
N SER A 124 -15.53 -14.58 25.77
CA SER A 124 -14.92 -15.43 26.82
C SER A 124 -15.87 -15.75 27.99
N LEU A 125 -17.00 -15.05 28.10
CA LEU A 125 -18.09 -15.31 29.03
C LEU A 125 -18.87 -16.60 28.74
N LEU A 126 -18.96 -17.04 27.48
CA LEU A 126 -19.63 -18.30 27.13
C LEU A 126 -18.79 -19.52 27.56
N LEU A 127 -17.46 -19.41 27.46
CA LEU A 127 -16.53 -20.47 27.91
C LEU A 127 -16.53 -20.62 29.43
N THR A 128 -16.61 -19.53 30.18
CA THR A 128 -16.68 -19.60 31.65
C THR A 128 -18.00 -20.17 32.14
N LEU A 129 -19.13 -19.85 31.51
CA LEU A 129 -20.43 -20.45 31.84
C LEU A 129 -20.46 -21.96 31.55
N ALA A 130 -19.88 -22.40 30.43
CA ALA A 130 -19.80 -23.82 30.09
C ALA A 130 -18.95 -24.62 31.09
N LEU A 131 -17.81 -24.08 31.54
CA LEU A 131 -16.95 -24.73 32.53
C LEU A 131 -17.60 -24.81 33.92
N ASN A 132 -18.36 -23.78 34.33
CA ASN A 132 -19.09 -23.82 35.59
C ASN A 132 -20.19 -24.89 35.56
N PHE A 133 -20.95 -25.00 34.46
CA PHE A 133 -22.03 -25.99 34.35
C PHE A 133 -21.52 -27.44 34.43
N VAL A 134 -20.34 -27.72 33.86
CA VAL A 134 -19.71 -29.06 33.94
C VAL A 134 -19.21 -29.35 35.36
N ALA A 135 -18.73 -28.36 36.10
CA ALA A 135 -18.30 -28.52 37.49
C ALA A 135 -19.46 -28.89 38.43
N TRP A 136 -20.65 -28.31 38.26
CA TRP A 136 -21.86 -28.65 39.02
C TRP A 136 -22.37 -30.08 38.78
N ILE A 137 -22.08 -30.66 37.61
CA ILE A 137 -22.53 -32.02 37.26
C ILE A 137 -21.54 -33.07 37.79
N LEU A 138 -20.24 -32.78 37.80
CA LEU A 138 -19.20 -33.71 38.23
C LEU A 138 -18.94 -33.68 39.75
N PHE A 139 -19.31 -32.60 40.43
CA PHE A 139 -19.22 -32.45 41.89
C PHE A 139 -20.51 -31.81 42.43
N PRO A 140 -21.57 -32.59 42.71
CA PRO A 140 -22.73 -32.10 43.43
C PRO A 140 -22.44 -31.82 44.91
#